data_AF-A0A950IYB2-F1
#
_entry.id   AF-A0A950IYB2-F1
#
_cell.length_a   1.000
_cell.length_b   1.000
_cell.length_c   1.000
_cell.angle_alpha   90.00
_cell.angle_beta   90.00
_cell.angle_gamma   90.00
#
_symmetry.space_group_name_H-M   'P 1'
#
loop_
_entity.id
_entity.type
_entity.pdbx_description
1 polymer ?
#
loop_
_entity_poly.entity_id
_entity_poly.type
_entity_poly.pdbx_seq_one_letter_code
_entity_poly.pdbx_strand_id
1 'polypeptide(L)'
;SPERAKPYFDYYKLSDVERVSNPEGSLYRDPVFALARVSLWEIFRPEVWIGWLRGAMFKYRIGLLKEDIQQMPGVFFLKDRGIANFYRHRTIADRPDYLKVAS
;
A
#
# COMPACT_ATOMS: atom_id res chain seq x y z
N SER A 1 2.75 -13.36 5.65
CA SER A 1 3.26 -14.51 4.87
C SER A 1 2.45 -14.63 3.58
N PRO A 2 3.00 -15.26 2.53
CA PRO A 2 2.30 -15.48 1.26
C PRO A 2 0.95 -16.20 1.42
N GLU A 3 0.87 -17.18 2.31
CA GLU A 3 -0.35 -17.94 2.62
C GLU A 3 -1.46 -17.06 3.20
N ARG A 4 -1.12 -16.18 4.17
CA ARG A 4 -2.07 -15.22 4.75
C ARG A 4 -2.59 -14.22 3.71
N ALA A 5 -1.74 -13.87 2.73
CA ALA A 5 -2.08 -12.88 1.72
C ALA A 5 -2.95 -13.47 0.59
N LYS A 6 -2.87 -14.78 0.32
CA LYS A 6 -3.54 -15.46 -0.80
C LYS A 6 -5.03 -15.10 -0.97
N PRO A 7 -5.88 -15.10 0.07
CA PRO A 7 -7.30 -14.78 -0.10
C PRO A 7 -7.56 -13.37 -0.65
N TYR A 8 -6.70 -12.40 -0.31
CA TYR A 8 -6.83 -11.02 -0.78
C TYR A 8 -6.49 -10.93 -2.28
N PHE A 9 -5.39 -11.55 -2.71
CA PHE A 9 -4.98 -11.55 -4.12
C PHE A 9 -5.97 -12.31 -5.01
N ASP A 10 -6.47 -13.46 -4.54
CA ASP A 10 -7.50 -14.23 -5.26
C ASP A 10 -8.78 -13.41 -5.48
N TYR A 11 -9.23 -12.68 -4.46
CA TYR A 11 -10.41 -11.82 -4.55
C TYR A 11 -10.28 -10.74 -5.65
N TYR A 12 -9.11 -10.12 -5.75
CA TYR A 12 -8.82 -9.10 -6.77
C TYR A 12 -8.37 -9.67 -8.12
N LYS A 13 -8.32 -11.00 -8.28
CA LYS A 13 -7.78 -11.68 -9.47
C LYS A 13 -6.33 -11.29 -9.77
N LEU A 14 -5.51 -11.21 -8.72
CA LEU A 14 -4.08 -10.88 -8.78
C LEU A 14 -3.21 -12.06 -8.30
N SER A 15 -3.74 -13.29 -8.34
CA SER A 15 -3.06 -14.48 -7.82
C SER A 15 -1.78 -14.83 -8.57
N ASP A 16 -1.71 -14.46 -9.84
CA ASP A 16 -0.63 -14.68 -10.80
C ASP A 16 0.45 -13.59 -10.77
N VAL A 17 0.22 -12.49 -10.04
CA VAL A 17 1.20 -11.42 -9.89
C VAL A 17 2.32 -11.84 -8.93
N GLU A 18 3.56 -11.49 -9.30
CA GLU A 18 4.73 -11.71 -8.48
C GLU A 18 4.63 -10.95 -7.15
N ARG A 19 5.10 -11.57 -6.07
CA ARG A 19 4.97 -11.05 -4.70
C ARG A 19 6.25 -11.25 -3.93
N VAL A 20 6.67 -10.20 -3.24
CA VAL A 20 7.79 -10.25 -2.30
C VAL A 20 7.23 -10.17 -0.88
N SER A 21 7.50 -11.18 -0.06
CA SER A 21 7.13 -11.17 1.37
C SER A 21 8.26 -10.53 2.17
N ASN A 22 7.99 -9.41 2.85
CA ASN A 22 8.91 -8.76 3.78
C ASN A 22 8.22 -8.59 5.15
N PRO A 23 8.15 -9.66 5.97
CA PRO A 23 7.41 -9.66 7.24
C PRO A 23 7.87 -8.58 8.23
N GLU A 24 9.13 -8.18 8.16
CA GLU A 24 9.78 -7.21 9.04
C GLU A 24 9.46 -5.75 8.66
N GLY A 25 8.87 -5.55 7.47
CA GLY A 25 8.58 -4.23 6.91
C GLY A 25 9.82 -3.35 6.72
N SER A 26 11.01 -3.95 6.65
CA SER A 26 12.28 -3.24 6.48
C SER A 26 12.36 -2.50 5.14
N LEU A 27 11.78 -3.06 4.07
CA LEU A 27 11.80 -2.44 2.74
C LEU A 27 11.13 -1.07 2.71
N TYR A 28 10.09 -0.86 3.52
CA TYR A 28 9.44 0.45 3.59
C TYR A 28 10.38 1.55 4.09
N ARG A 29 11.29 1.22 5.01
CA ARG A 29 12.24 2.16 5.63
C ARG A 29 13.58 2.23 4.91
N ASP A 30 13.85 1.29 4.00
CA ASP A 30 15.09 1.28 3.23
C ASP A 30 15.24 2.61 2.48
N PRO A 31 16.42 3.26 2.50
CA PRO A 31 16.64 4.56 1.85
C PRO A 31 16.28 4.60 0.35
N VAL A 32 16.34 3.45 -0.33
CA VAL A 32 15.97 3.32 -1.74
C VAL A 32 14.46 3.55 -1.94
N PHE A 33 13.63 3.00 -1.05
CA PHE A 33 12.18 3.14 -1.12
C PHE A 33 11.66 4.35 -0.33
N ALA A 34 12.24 4.64 0.84
CA ALA A 34 11.94 5.80 1.69
C ALA A 34 10.44 6.07 1.86
N LEU A 35 9.66 5.04 2.17
CA LEU A 35 8.23 5.15 2.40
C LEU A 35 7.95 5.61 3.82
N ALA A 36 7.29 6.77 3.92
CA ALA A 36 6.95 7.36 5.19
C ALA A 36 5.97 6.48 5.98
N ARG A 37 6.08 6.57 7.30
CA ARG A 37 4.97 6.25 8.21
C ARG A 37 4.34 7.57 8.59
N VAL A 38 3.02 7.66 8.47
CA VAL A 38 2.31 8.88 8.87
C VAL A 38 1.79 8.70 10.28
N SER A 39 1.95 9.75 11.09
CA SER A 39 1.22 9.85 12.33
C SER A 39 -0.25 10.06 11.99
N LEU A 40 -1.13 9.15 12.43
CA LEU A 40 -2.58 9.28 12.25
C LEU A 40 -3.11 10.64 12.76
N TRP A 41 -2.36 11.29 13.66
CA TRP A 41 -2.67 12.59 14.25
C TRP A 41 -2.41 13.79 13.32
N GLU A 42 -1.51 13.68 12.34
CA GLU A 42 -1.12 14.79 11.46
C GLU A 42 -2.01 14.92 10.21
N ILE A 43 -2.86 13.94 9.93
CA ILE A 43 -3.76 13.88 8.74
C ILE A 43 -5.24 13.81 9.15
N PHE A 44 -5.61 14.45 10.28
CA PHE A 44 -7.00 14.48 10.75
C PHE A 44 -7.91 15.32 9.83
N ARG A 45 -8.45 14.67 8.80
CA ARG A 45 -9.85 14.86 8.37
C ARG A 45 -10.61 13.56 8.68
N PRO A 46 -11.02 13.36 9.94
CA PRO A 46 -11.58 12.08 10.41
C PRO A 46 -12.84 11.66 9.65
N GLU A 47 -13.56 12.61 9.06
CA GLU A 47 -14.76 12.34 8.27
C GLU A 47 -14.46 11.53 6.99
N VAL A 48 -13.31 11.79 6.35
CA VAL A 48 -12.89 11.10 5.12
C VAL A 48 -12.40 9.69 5.42
N TRP A 49 -11.65 9.52 6.51
CA TRP A 49 -11.17 8.23 6.97
C TRP A 49 -12.32 7.33 7.43
N ILE A 50 -13.25 7.83 8.25
CA ILE A 50 -14.39 7.02 8.74
C ILE A 50 -15.29 6.58 7.59
N GLY A 51 -15.51 7.43 6.59
CA GLY A 51 -16.30 7.09 5.41
C GLY A 51 -15.65 6.02 4.53
N TRP A 52 -14.35 6.17 4.23
CA TRP A 52 -13.61 5.22 3.41
C TRP A 52 -13.38 3.89 4.13
N LEU A 53 -12.99 3.93 5.42
CA LEU A 53 -12.79 2.75 6.25
C LEU A 53 -14.12 2.01 6.49
N ARG A 54 -15.24 2.71 6.75
CA ARG A 54 -16.56 2.05 6.84
C ARG A 54 -16.97 1.43 5.51
N GLY A 55 -16.79 2.12 4.39
CA GLY A 55 -17.12 1.60 3.06
C GLY A 55 -16.28 0.39 2.64
N ALA A 56 -14.98 0.43 2.94
CA ALA A 56 -14.07 -0.70 2.77
C ALA A 56 -14.45 -1.86 3.71
N MET A 57 -14.63 -1.61 5.01
CA MET A 57 -14.98 -2.63 6.00
C MET A 57 -16.34 -3.30 5.74
N PHE A 58 -17.35 -2.55 5.28
CA PHE A 58 -18.65 -3.13 4.89
C PHE A 58 -18.56 -4.01 3.65
N LYS A 59 -17.60 -3.72 2.74
CA LYS A 59 -17.38 -4.49 1.52
C LYS A 59 -16.42 -5.68 1.73
N TYR A 60 -15.48 -5.57 2.68
CA TYR A 60 -14.44 -6.56 2.98
C TYR A 60 -14.71 -7.26 4.32
N ARG A 61 -15.60 -8.27 4.33
CA ARG A 61 -15.78 -9.21 5.46
C ARG A 61 -14.59 -10.18 5.64
N ILE A 62 -13.39 -9.79 5.22
CA ILE A 62 -12.19 -10.64 5.24
C ILE A 62 -11.24 -10.06 6.29
N GLY A 63 -11.42 -10.51 7.54
CA GLY A 63 -10.43 -10.36 8.61
C GLY A 63 -10.26 -8.95 9.18
N LEU A 64 -10.56 -8.80 10.47
CA LEU A 64 -10.25 -7.62 11.28
C LEU A 64 -8.87 -7.02 10.94
N LEU A 65 -8.83 -5.68 10.86
CA LEU A 65 -7.66 -4.80 10.92
C LEU A 65 -6.49 -5.43 11.71
N LYS A 66 -5.66 -6.24 11.04
CA LYS A 66 -4.38 -6.76 11.55
C LYS A 66 -3.20 -6.24 10.72
N GLU A 67 -3.47 -5.29 9.84
CA GLU A 67 -2.50 -4.66 8.94
C GLU A 67 -2.15 -3.27 9.50
N ASP A 68 -0.91 -2.85 9.28
CA ASP A 68 -0.38 -1.58 9.78
C ASP A 68 -0.88 -0.41 8.92
N ILE A 69 -1.97 0.22 9.36
CA ILE A 69 -2.64 1.31 8.64
C ILE A 69 -1.82 2.63 8.58
N GLN A 70 -0.72 2.73 9.33
CA GLN A 70 0.15 3.92 9.32
C GLN A 70 1.23 3.87 8.24
N GLN A 71 1.51 2.68 7.71
CA GLN A 71 2.52 2.50 6.69
C GLN A 71 1.99 2.98 5.34
N MET A 72 2.63 4.01 4.76
CA MET A 72 2.19 4.53 3.46
C MET A 72 2.66 3.64 2.32
N PRO A 73 1.81 3.42 1.30
CA PRO A 73 2.18 2.70 0.09
C PRO A 73 3.02 3.57 -0.86
N GLY A 74 3.61 2.92 -1.85
CA GLY A 74 4.29 3.58 -2.96
C GLY A 74 4.24 2.75 -4.24
N VAL A 75 4.46 3.42 -5.36
CA VAL A 75 4.59 2.79 -6.68
C VAL A 75 6.01 3.09 -7.17
N PHE A 76 6.72 2.07 -7.62
CA PHE A 76 8.10 2.18 -8.09
C PHE A 76 8.22 1.48 -9.43
N PHE A 77 8.80 2.16 -10.41
CA PHE A 77 9.13 1.58 -11.69
C PHE A 77 10.59 1.14 -11.68
N LEU A 78 10.80 -0.17 -11.79
CA LEU A 78 12.13 -0.78 -11.79
C LEU A 78 12.59 -1.02 -13.23
N LYS A 79 13.78 -0.53 -13.57
CA LYS A 79 14.41 -0.73 -14.87
C LYS A 79 15.92 -0.84 -14.70
N ASP A 80 16.56 -1.75 -15.41
CA ASP A 80 18.02 -1.94 -15.41
C ASP A 80 18.62 -2.06 -13.99
N ARG A 81 17.94 -2.82 -13.11
CA ARG A 81 18.29 -3.02 -11.69
C ARG A 81 18.25 -1.76 -10.81
N GLY A 82 17.63 -0.68 -11.26
CA GLY A 82 17.41 0.55 -10.48
C GLY A 82 15.94 0.99 -10.46
N ILE A 83 15.64 1.99 -9.63
CA ILE A 83 14.35 2.70 -9.66
C ILE A 83 14.47 3.80 -10.71
N ALA A 84 13.76 3.66 -11.83
CA ALA A 84 13.72 4.66 -12.89
C ALA A 84 12.74 5.80 -12.56
N ASN A 85 11.65 5.49 -11.87
CA ASN A 85 10.63 6.46 -11.49
C ASN A 85 9.82 5.96 -10.28
N PHE A 86 9.15 6.86 -9.56
CA PHE A 86 8.39 6.50 -8.36
C PHE A 86 7.28 7.48 -8.05
N TYR A 87 6.30 7.00 -7.28
CA TYR A 87 5.32 7.80 -6.59
C TYR A 87 5.20 7.34 -5.14
N ARG A 88 5.49 8.23 -4.19
CA ARG A 88 5.34 8.00 -2.75
C ARG A 88 4.06 8.67 -2.28
N HIS A 89 3.14 7.89 -1.71
CA HIS A 89 1.89 8.45 -1.19
C HIS A 89 2.20 9.31 0.03
N ARG A 90 1.60 10.50 0.07
CA ARG A 90 1.57 11.43 1.21
C ARG A 90 0.33 11.21 2.05
N THR A 91 -0.78 10.83 1.41
CA THR A 91 -2.04 10.51 2.08
C THR A 91 -2.68 9.26 1.50
N ILE A 92 -3.61 8.66 2.21
CA ILE A 92 -4.42 7.54 1.70
C ILE A 92 -5.35 7.92 0.55
N ALA A 93 -5.59 9.23 0.33
CA ALA A 93 -6.47 9.72 -0.73
C ALA A 93 -5.72 9.89 -2.05
N ASP A 94 -4.38 9.80 -2.02
CA ASP A 94 -3.54 9.95 -3.20
C ASP A 94 -3.87 8.87 -4.23
N ARG A 95 -3.93 9.27 -5.50
CA ARG A 95 -4.13 8.37 -6.63
C ARG A 95 -2.96 8.56 -7.61
N PRO A 96 -1.99 7.63 -7.65
CA PRO A 96 -0.87 7.73 -8.57
C PRO A 96 -1.35 7.56 -10.02
N ASP A 97 -0.77 8.36 -10.92
CA ASP A 97 -0.85 8.10 -12.35
C ASP A 97 0.18 7.05 -12.72
N TYR A 98 -0.27 5.80 -12.88
CA TYR A 98 0.61 4.67 -13.18
C TYR A 98 1.34 4.80 -14.52
N LEU A 99 0.72 5.44 -15.53
CA LEU A 99 1.36 5.63 -16.83
C LEU A 99 2.51 6.63 -16.72
N LYS A 100 2.30 7.70 -15.95
CA LYS A 100 3.37 8.66 -15.64
C LYS A 100 4.51 8.06 -14.82
N VAL A 101 4.23 7.02 -14.02
CA VAL A 101 5.29 6.29 -13.29
C VAL A 101 6.02 5.30 -14.20
N ALA A 102 5.35 4.71 -15.18
CA ALA A 102 5.93 3.72 -16.09
C ALA A 102 6.63 4.31 -17.33
N SER A 103 6.45 5.61 -17.59
CA SER A 103 7.15 6.37 -18.64
C SER A 103 8.58 6.73 -18.22
#